data_AF-A0A182RR82-F1
#
_entry.id   AF-A0A182RR82-F1
#
_cell.length_a   1.000
_cell.length_b   1.000
_cell.length_c   1.000
_cell.angle_alpha   90.00
_cell.angle_beta   90.00
_cell.angle_gamma   90.00
#
_symmetry.space_group_name_H-M   'P 1'
#
loop_
_entity.id
_entity.type
_entity.pdbx_description
1 polymer ?
#
loop_
_entity_poly.entity_id
_entity_poly.type
_entity_poly.pdbx_seq_one_letter_code
_entity_poly.pdbx_strand_id
1 'polypeptide(L)'
;MAPRRKRSAAAKSTETAAKKSKPEENASKSSNEEQEGSKDAAEVHSELCELAPDHSFQLVLNENGKPRRGAFEVSIAKSMDDEKTLVWSGVSKGPPRKEKFPEVKSILDDVLKALK
;
A
#
# COMPACT_ATOMS: atom_id res chain seq x y z
N MET A 1 -50.57 23.92 -22.70
CA MET A 1 -51.39 23.14 -21.74
C MET A 1 -50.79 21.76 -21.63
N ALA A 2 -50.55 21.13 -20.49
CA ALA A 2 -50.34 21.55 -19.11
C ALA A 2 -49.50 20.41 -18.47
N PRO A 3 -48.72 20.69 -17.42
CA PRO A 3 -47.60 19.87 -16.95
C PRO A 3 -48.07 18.76 -15.99
N ARG A 4 -47.16 17.86 -15.56
CA ARG A 4 -46.86 17.59 -14.13
C ARG A 4 -46.04 16.32 -13.83
N ARG A 5 -45.01 16.54 -13.00
CA ARG A 5 -44.62 15.79 -11.77
C ARG A 5 -44.01 14.39 -11.96
N LYS A 6 -43.04 13.94 -11.15
CA LYS A 6 -42.71 14.24 -9.74
C LYS A 6 -41.26 13.81 -9.47
N ARG A 7 -40.49 14.65 -8.76
CA ARG A 7 -39.31 14.20 -7.99
C ARG A 7 -39.78 13.37 -6.80
N SER A 8 -39.10 12.27 -6.49
CA SER A 8 -39.20 11.60 -5.18
C SER A 8 -37.82 11.12 -4.74
N ALA A 9 -37.34 11.71 -3.65
CA ALA A 9 -36.30 11.18 -2.78
C ALA A 9 -36.87 10.03 -1.93
N ALA A 10 -36.06 9.02 -1.61
CA ALA A 10 -36.05 8.36 -0.29
C ALA A 10 -34.95 7.30 -0.24
N ALA A 11 -34.12 7.41 0.78
CA ALA A 11 -33.18 6.42 1.25
C ALA A 11 -33.87 5.12 1.69
N LYS A 12 -33.20 3.97 1.51
CA LYS A 12 -33.23 2.88 2.48
C LYS A 12 -32.03 1.97 2.29
N SER A 13 -31.15 1.99 3.28
CA SER A 13 -30.16 0.98 3.60
C SER A 13 -30.83 -0.38 3.78
N THR A 14 -30.24 -1.44 3.23
CA THR A 14 -30.45 -2.82 3.71
C THR A 14 -29.11 -3.55 3.68
N GLU A 15 -28.47 -3.51 4.84
CA GLU A 15 -27.60 -4.54 5.38
C GLU A 15 -28.31 -5.91 5.27
N THR A 16 -27.68 -6.88 4.61
CA THR A 16 -27.95 -8.30 4.82
C THR A 16 -26.64 -9.07 4.73
N ALA A 17 -26.27 -9.65 5.86
CA ALA A 17 -25.11 -10.46 6.08
C ALA A 17 -25.27 -11.89 5.56
N ALA A 18 -24.13 -12.57 5.49
CA ALA A 18 -23.93 -14.01 5.52
C ALA A 18 -24.08 -14.79 4.20
N LYS A 19 -22.95 -14.90 3.49
CA LYS A 19 -22.64 -16.07 2.66
C LYS A 19 -21.41 -16.79 3.23
N LYS A 20 -21.65 -17.97 3.82
CA LYS A 20 -20.65 -18.99 4.16
C LYS A 20 -19.92 -19.45 2.90
N SER A 21 -18.59 -19.59 2.93
CA SER A 21 -17.84 -20.85 2.73
C SER A 21 -16.32 -20.61 2.58
N LYS A 22 -15.57 -21.13 3.57
CA LYS A 22 -14.32 -21.96 3.59
C LYS A 22 -13.37 -22.03 2.35
N PRO A 23 -12.12 -22.54 2.52
CA PRO A 23 -10.83 -21.86 2.30
C PRO A 23 -10.00 -22.43 1.12
N GLU A 24 -9.04 -21.68 0.58
CA GLU A 24 -7.93 -22.21 -0.25
C GLU A 24 -6.93 -21.05 -0.40
N GLU A 25 -5.75 -21.12 0.22
CA GLU A 25 -4.54 -21.78 -0.27
C GLU A 25 -4.10 -21.30 -1.67
N ASN A 26 -3.06 -20.47 -1.65
CA ASN A 26 -1.90 -20.49 -2.54
C ASN A 26 -2.10 -20.59 -4.06
N ALA A 27 -1.95 -19.47 -4.75
CA ALA A 27 -1.33 -19.36 -6.07
C ALA A 27 -1.09 -17.86 -6.32
N SER A 28 0.12 -17.30 -6.21
CA SER A 28 1.26 -17.58 -7.08
C SER A 28 0.82 -17.86 -8.51
N LYS A 29 0.82 -16.86 -9.40
CA LYS A 29 1.72 -16.80 -10.57
C LYS A 29 1.23 -15.86 -11.68
N SER A 30 2.14 -14.95 -12.02
CA SER A 30 2.44 -14.40 -13.35
C SER A 30 1.38 -13.63 -14.14
N SER A 31 1.71 -12.36 -14.37
CA SER A 31 1.69 -11.82 -15.72
C SER A 31 2.97 -11.00 -15.92
N ASN A 32 3.84 -11.56 -16.76
CA ASN A 32 4.98 -10.89 -17.37
C ASN A 32 4.43 -9.76 -18.25
N GLU A 33 4.52 -8.52 -17.78
CA GLU A 33 4.32 -7.32 -18.58
C GLU A 33 5.45 -6.35 -18.20
N GLU A 34 6.45 -6.30 -19.08
CA GLU A 34 7.17 -5.08 -19.44
C GLU A 34 7.34 -4.04 -18.33
N GLN A 35 8.43 -4.17 -17.58
CA GLN A 35 9.33 -3.07 -17.25
C GLN A 35 8.71 -1.68 -17.02
N GLU A 36 7.72 -1.53 -16.12
CA GLU A 36 7.55 -0.33 -15.27
C GLU A 36 6.38 -0.34 -14.28
N GLY A 37 6.70 -0.27 -12.99
CA GLY A 37 5.87 0.48 -12.04
C GLY A 37 4.93 -0.33 -11.14
N SER A 38 5.32 -1.53 -10.71
CA SER A 38 4.79 -2.15 -9.49
C SER A 38 5.92 -2.85 -8.77
N LYS A 39 6.68 -2.11 -7.95
CA LYS A 39 7.57 -2.71 -6.96
C LYS A 39 6.71 -3.20 -5.81
N ASP A 40 6.88 -4.45 -5.41
CA ASP A 40 6.16 -5.01 -4.28
C ASP A 40 6.84 -4.62 -2.96
N ALA A 41 6.06 -4.48 -1.88
CA ALA A 41 6.60 -4.13 -0.57
C ALA A 41 7.62 -5.17 -0.05
N ALA A 42 7.43 -6.45 -0.41
CA ALA A 42 8.35 -7.53 -0.06
C ALA A 42 9.69 -7.44 -0.80
N GLU A 43 9.69 -6.95 -2.05
CA GLU A 43 10.90 -6.73 -2.84
C GLU A 43 11.73 -5.60 -2.22
N VAL A 44 11.07 -4.47 -1.90
CA VAL A 44 11.72 -3.35 -1.19
C VAL A 44 12.27 -3.78 0.17
N HIS A 45 11.57 -4.62 0.92
CA HIS A 45 12.05 -5.15 2.20
C HIS A 45 13.27 -6.05 2.04
N SER A 46 13.25 -6.96 1.04
CA SER A 46 14.38 -7.86 0.77
C SER A 46 15.63 -7.06 0.39
N GLU A 47 15.51 -6.11 -0.53
CA GLU A 47 16.63 -5.24 -0.92
C GLU A 47 17.15 -4.39 0.25
N LEU A 48 16.28 -3.86 1.11
CA LEU A 48 16.70 -3.12 2.31
C LEU A 48 17.49 -4.02 3.27
N CYS A 49 17.05 -5.26 3.46
CA CYS A 49 17.74 -6.22 4.31
C CYS A 49 19.10 -6.62 3.74
N GLU A 50 19.22 -6.73 2.41
CA GLU A 50 20.49 -7.02 1.73
C GLU A 50 21.48 -5.85 1.83
N LEU A 51 21.00 -4.62 1.69
CA LEU A 51 21.85 -3.43 1.72
C LEU A 51 22.22 -2.97 3.14
N ALA A 52 21.41 -3.28 4.15
CA ALA A 52 21.66 -2.94 5.55
C ALA A 52 21.58 -4.19 6.45
N PRO A 53 22.56 -5.12 6.35
CA PRO A 53 22.58 -6.34 7.15
C PRO A 53 22.80 -6.09 8.65
N ASP A 54 23.29 -4.90 9.02
CA ASP A 54 23.48 -4.49 10.42
C ASP A 54 22.15 -4.22 11.15
N HIS A 55 21.05 -4.08 10.41
CA HIS A 55 19.74 -3.77 10.97
C HIS A 55 18.70 -4.86 10.62
N SER A 56 17.97 -5.33 11.63
CA SER A 56 16.86 -6.25 11.43
C SER A 56 15.57 -5.50 11.14
N PHE A 57 15.07 -5.55 9.90
CA PHE A 57 13.80 -4.94 9.53
C PHE A 57 12.67 -5.96 9.55
N GLN A 58 11.52 -5.57 10.10
CA GLN A 58 10.29 -6.35 9.99
C GLN A 58 9.32 -5.69 9.03
N LEU A 59 8.85 -6.45 8.04
CA LEU A 59 7.83 -5.99 7.11
C LEU A 59 6.45 -6.04 7.78
N VAL A 60 5.81 -4.87 7.86
CA VAL A 60 4.42 -4.73 8.30
C VAL A 60 3.61 -4.15 7.15
N LEU A 61 2.60 -4.89 6.70
CA LEU A 61 1.66 -4.42 5.69
C LEU A 61 0.51 -3.67 6.34
N ASN A 62 -0.18 -2.85 5.55
CA ASN A 62 -1.33 -2.07 6.02
C ASN A 62 -2.46 -2.99 6.52
N GLU A 63 -2.91 -2.76 7.75
CA GLU A 63 -4.00 -3.52 8.37
C GLU A 63 -5.37 -3.21 7.72
N ASN A 64 -5.52 -2.00 7.17
CA ASN A 64 -6.79 -1.51 6.60
C ASN A 64 -7.10 -2.04 5.19
N GLY A 65 -6.42 -3.11 4.76
CA GLY A 65 -6.64 -3.79 3.48
C GLY A 65 -5.76 -3.29 2.33
N LYS A 66 -6.11 -3.69 1.10
CA LYS A 66 -5.27 -3.44 -0.08
C LYS A 66 -5.21 -1.93 -0.38
N PRO A 67 -4.01 -1.32 -0.40
CA PRO A 67 -3.88 0.10 -0.67
C PRO A 67 -4.38 0.45 -2.07
N ARG A 68 -4.79 1.72 -2.25
CA ARG A 68 -5.26 2.23 -3.55
C ARG A 68 -4.18 1.97 -4.61
N ARG A 69 -4.59 1.59 -5.82
CA ARG A 69 -3.68 1.33 -6.94
C ARG A 69 -2.74 2.53 -7.16
N GLY A 70 -1.45 2.30 -7.04
CA GLY A 70 -0.40 3.32 -7.19
C GLY A 70 -0.21 4.25 -5.99
N ALA A 71 -0.78 3.93 -4.82
CA ALA A 71 -0.38 4.53 -3.55
C ALA A 71 0.66 3.62 -2.88
N PHE A 72 1.83 4.16 -2.60
CA PHE A 72 2.91 3.44 -1.92
C PHE A 72 3.53 4.38 -0.90
N GLU A 73 3.62 3.93 0.35
CA GLU A 73 4.21 4.69 1.45
C GLU A 73 5.11 3.75 2.25
N VAL A 74 6.24 4.26 2.70
CA VAL A 74 7.18 3.53 3.55
C VAL A 74 7.32 4.32 4.84
N SER A 75 7.00 3.66 5.94
CA SER A 75 7.19 4.20 7.28
C SER A 75 8.05 3.25 8.10
N ILE A 76 8.86 3.81 8.99
CA ILE A 76 9.74 3.05 9.86
C ILE A 76 9.59 3.49 11.31
N ALA A 77 9.72 2.54 12.23
CA ALA A 77 9.74 2.77 13.66
C ALA A 77 10.89 1.99 14.29
N LYS A 78 11.41 2.48 15.43
CA LYS A 78 12.48 1.80 16.17
C LYS A 78 11.96 0.57 16.91
N SER A 79 10.71 0.62 17.39
CA SER A 79 9.96 -0.49 17.97
C SER A 79 8.58 -0.61 17.30
N MET A 80 7.91 -1.76 17.48
CA MET A 80 6.56 -1.97 16.96
C MET A 80 5.52 -1.00 17.53
N ASP A 81 5.70 -0.61 18.79
CA ASP A 81 4.77 0.24 19.52
C ASP A 81 5.09 1.75 19.40
N ASP A 82 6.23 2.08 18.79
CA ASP A 82 6.69 3.45 18.61
C ASP A 82 5.99 4.15 17.43
N GLU A 83 6.07 5.49 17.44
CA GLU A 83 5.53 6.31 16.36
C GLU A 83 6.25 6.02 15.04
N LYS A 84 5.47 5.62 14.03
CA LYS A 84 5.97 5.34 12.68
C LYS A 84 6.34 6.65 11.99
N THR A 85 7.63 6.83 11.70
CA THR A 85 8.14 7.94 10.92
C THR A 85 7.97 7.64 9.43
N LEU A 86 7.26 8.52 8.71
CA LEU A 86 7.10 8.42 7.26
C LEU A 86 8.45 8.74 6.58
N VAL A 87 9.02 7.75 5.90
CA VAL A 87 10.30 7.87 5.19
C VAL A 87 10.07 8.22 3.72
N TRP A 88 9.05 7.62 3.10
CA TRP A 88 8.73 7.85 1.69
C TRP A 88 7.22 7.87 1.45
N SER A 89 6.77 8.80 0.60
CA SER A 89 5.40 8.79 0.08
C SER A 89 5.38 8.98 -1.43
N GLY A 90 4.88 7.95 -2.13
CA GLY A 90 4.63 7.96 -3.57
C GLY A 90 3.33 8.66 -3.96
N VAL A 91 2.48 9.02 -2.98
CA VAL A 91 1.25 9.77 -3.24
C VAL A 91 1.56 11.19 -3.70
N SER A 92 2.59 11.80 -3.10
CA SER A 92 3.02 13.18 -3.38
C SER A 92 3.85 13.34 -4.64
N LYS A 93 4.39 12.25 -5.21
CA LYS A 93 5.32 12.26 -6.36
C LYS A 93 4.65 12.40 -7.74
N GLY A 94 3.38 12.80 -7.76
CA GLY A 94 2.69 13.23 -8.97
C GLY A 94 2.23 12.11 -9.91
N PRO A 95 1.76 12.46 -11.13
CA PRO A 95 1.22 11.51 -12.11
C PRO A 95 2.20 10.45 -12.63
N PRO A 96 3.52 10.72 -12.80
CA PRO A 96 4.47 9.70 -13.26
C PRO A 96 4.51 8.52 -12.29
N ARG A 97 4.06 7.35 -12.78
CA ARG A 97 3.96 6.15 -11.94
C ARG A 97 5.32 5.65 -11.42
N LYS A 98 6.39 5.89 -12.18
CA LYS A 98 7.76 5.49 -11.82
C LYS A 98 8.22 6.13 -10.52
N GLU A 99 7.96 7.43 -10.38
CA GLU A 99 8.39 8.22 -9.23
C GLU A 99 7.59 7.92 -7.95
N LYS A 100 6.48 7.19 -8.07
CA LYS A 100 5.69 6.74 -6.92
C LYS A 100 6.37 5.63 -6.13
N PHE A 101 7.23 4.85 -6.78
CA PHE A 101 7.93 3.74 -6.13
C PHE A 101 9.35 4.20 -5.78
N PRO A 102 9.78 3.97 -4.53
CA PRO A 102 11.11 4.39 -4.12
C PRO A 102 12.20 3.59 -4.83
N GLU A 103 13.37 4.22 -4.95
CA GLU A 103 14.62 3.51 -5.16
C GLU A 103 15.18 3.12 -3.80
N VAL A 104 15.50 1.83 -3.61
CA VAL A 104 15.84 1.31 -2.28
C VAL A 104 17.06 1.99 -1.68
N LYS A 105 18.06 2.27 -2.51
CA LYS A 105 19.24 3.05 -2.11
C LYS A 105 18.90 4.45 -1.62
N SER A 106 17.94 5.12 -2.24
CA SER A 106 17.53 6.47 -1.85
C SER A 106 16.80 6.49 -0.51
N ILE A 107 15.92 5.51 -0.26
CA ILE A 107 15.18 5.45 1.02
C ILE A 107 16.00 4.85 2.15
N LEU A 108 17.05 4.08 1.85
CA LEU A 108 17.92 3.48 2.86
C LEU A 108 18.59 4.55 3.73
N ASP A 109 19.09 5.62 3.12
CA ASP A 109 19.70 6.72 3.87
C ASP A 109 18.70 7.38 4.83
N ASP A 110 17.47 7.62 4.36
CA ASP A 110 16.40 8.20 5.16
C ASP A 110 15.93 7.21 6.26
N VAL A 111 15.89 5.91 5.97
CA VAL A 111 15.62 4.83 6.93
C VAL A 111 16.68 4.83 8.04
N LEU A 112 17.97 4.80 7.70
CA LEU A 112 19.07 4.79 8.67
C LEU A 112 19.09 6.08 9.50
N LYS A 113 18.70 7.20 8.90
CA LYS A 113 18.56 8.48 9.60
C LYS A 113 17.39 8.49 10.58
N ALA A 114 16.28 7.86 10.24
CA ALA A 114 15.12 7.72 11.13
C ALA A 114 15.38 6.73 12.28
N LEU A 115 16.28 5.77 12.09
CA LEU A 115 16.67 4.79 13.13
C LEU A 115 17.76 5.28 14.10
N LYS A 116 18.54 6.31 13.72
CA LYS A 116 19.49 6.99 14.63
C LYS A 116 18.74 7.69 15.75
#